data_AF-A0A553NT47-F1
#
_entry.id   AF-A0A553NT47-F1
#
_cell.length_a   1.000
_cell.length_b   1.000
_cell.length_c   1.000
_cell.angle_alpha   90.00
_cell.angle_beta   90.00
_cell.angle_gamma   90.00
#
_symmetry.space_group_name_H-M   'P 1'
#
loop_
_entity.id
_entity.type
_entity.pdbx_description
1 polymer ?
#
loop_
_entity_poly.entity_id
_entity_poly.type
_entity_poly.pdbx_seq_one_letter_code
_entity_poly.pdbx_strand_id
1 'polypeptide(L)'
;MRWWRAPTLIIFSLHVAFCKQPTSIEDLVNVVELQGKLIAKGLNDISQGIGHKCEVPESTTTGNLDIQHELLNLKREVLQVKQQLLACQANEVEKPDSKPVIFNAYTSKRLSCHNCIIGYENTHVDSHSAMNLHTGEFISPKSGHYFFQFHALVESGSEAQVELMVNDKDILCIYDRDIGSGNRRYAMIGQSMIHRLELGDIVKVRLHSGTLKGGGEATFTSFLGMLVAAAENDNEML
;
A
#
# COMPACT_ATOMS: atom_id res chain seq x y z
N MET A 1 -12.23 56.62 -55.68
CA MET A 1 -13.42 55.76 -55.57
C MET A 1 -13.00 54.31 -55.81
N ARG A 2 -13.24 53.46 -54.82
CA ARG A 2 -13.81 52.10 -54.93
C ARG A 2 -13.16 50.97 -55.80
N TRP A 3 -12.71 49.91 -55.09
CA TRP A 3 -12.85 48.43 -55.30
C TRP A 3 -12.19 47.75 -56.53
N TRP A 4 -11.76 46.47 -56.58
CA TRP A 4 -11.28 45.36 -55.69
C TRP A 4 -11.07 44.12 -56.64
N ARG A 5 -10.21 43.15 -56.24
CA ARG A 5 -10.14 41.70 -56.64
C ARG A 5 -9.52 41.31 -58.00
N ALA A 6 -8.79 40.20 -58.16
CA ALA A 6 -8.40 39.08 -57.29
C ALA A 6 -7.21 38.28 -57.90
N PRO A 7 -6.51 37.43 -57.14
CA PRO A 7 -5.47 36.52 -57.61
C PRO A 7 -6.01 35.12 -57.98
N THR A 8 -5.36 34.48 -58.93
CA THR A 8 -5.68 33.15 -59.48
C THR A 8 -5.26 32.03 -58.52
N LEU A 9 -6.21 31.13 -58.26
CA LEU A 9 -6.05 29.85 -57.56
C LEU A 9 -5.00 28.95 -58.23
N ILE A 10 -4.10 28.37 -57.45
CA ILE A 10 -3.47 27.08 -57.77
C ILE A 10 -3.95 26.08 -56.73
N ILE A 11 -4.83 25.19 -57.18
CA ILE A 11 -5.29 23.99 -56.47
C ILE A 11 -4.18 22.96 -56.61
N PHE A 12 -3.53 22.58 -55.51
CA PHE A 12 -2.83 21.30 -55.43
C PHE A 12 -3.69 20.33 -54.64
N SER A 13 -4.28 19.38 -55.38
CA SER A 13 -4.96 18.20 -54.85
C SER A 13 -3.97 17.34 -54.08
N LEU A 14 -4.05 17.35 -52.74
CA LEU A 14 -3.58 16.23 -51.92
C LEU A 14 -4.72 15.21 -51.80
N HIS A 15 -4.89 14.41 -52.84
CA HIS A 15 -5.64 13.16 -52.78
C HIS A 15 -4.60 12.04 -52.67
N VAL A 16 -4.16 11.75 -51.45
CA VAL A 16 -3.39 10.54 -51.14
C VAL A 16 -4.17 9.73 -50.12
N ALA A 17 -4.93 8.79 -50.67
CA ALA A 17 -5.32 7.49 -50.11
C ALA A 17 -5.44 7.36 -48.58
N PHE A 18 -6.59 7.76 -48.04
CA PHE A 18 -7.16 7.10 -46.87
C PHE A 18 -7.68 5.73 -47.31
N CYS A 19 -6.91 4.66 -47.11
CA CYS A 19 -7.42 3.30 -47.34
C CYS A 19 -6.72 2.28 -46.45
N LYS A 20 -7.05 2.31 -45.16
CA LYS A 20 -7.25 1.17 -44.24
C LYS A 20 -7.40 1.73 -42.81
N GLN A 21 -8.50 1.38 -42.13
CA GLN A 21 -8.60 1.59 -40.69
C GLN A 21 -7.49 0.75 -40.01
N PRO A 22 -6.74 1.30 -39.04
CA PRO A 22 -5.69 0.55 -38.37
C PRO A 22 -6.30 -0.67 -37.68
N THR A 23 -5.81 -1.86 -38.04
CA THR A 23 -6.35 -3.14 -37.56
C THR A 23 -5.68 -3.62 -36.27
N SER A 24 -4.63 -2.92 -35.82
CA SER A 24 -3.92 -3.20 -34.58
C SER A 24 -3.40 -1.91 -33.93
N ILE A 25 -3.03 -1.99 -32.65
CA ILE A 25 -2.40 -0.90 -31.89
C ILE A 25 -1.03 -0.54 -32.51
N GLU A 26 -0.31 -1.50 -33.09
CA GLU A 26 0.98 -1.28 -33.74
C GLU A 26 0.86 -0.40 -35.00
N ASP A 27 -0.23 -0.54 -35.77
CA ASP A 27 -0.50 0.32 -36.92
C ASP A 27 -0.72 1.78 -36.50
N LEU A 28 -1.39 2.01 -35.36
CA LEU A 28 -1.58 3.35 -34.80
C LEU A 28 -0.26 3.98 -34.34
N VAL A 29 0.61 3.20 -33.69
CA VAL A 29 1.94 3.67 -33.27
C VAL A 29 2.78 4.09 -34.47
N ASN A 30 2.78 3.29 -35.54
CA ASN A 30 3.53 3.59 -36.77
C ASN A 30 3.01 4.86 -37.46
N VAL A 31 1.69 5.09 -37.47
CA VAL A 31 1.10 6.31 -38.04
C VAL A 31 1.49 7.54 -37.23
N VAL A 32 1.46 7.47 -35.89
CA VAL A 32 1.86 8.57 -35.01
C VAL A 32 3.34 8.90 -35.17
N GLU A 33 4.20 7.88 -35.28
CA GLU A 33 5.64 8.08 -35.48
C GLU A 33 5.95 8.74 -36.84
N LEU A 34 5.25 8.33 -37.90
CA LEU A 34 5.41 8.91 -39.23
C LEU A 34 4.97 10.39 -39.27
N GLN A 35 3.83 10.70 -38.64
CA GLN A 35 3.33 12.08 -38.54
C GLN A 35 4.29 12.95 -37.71
N GLY A 36 4.83 12.43 -36.61
CA GLY A 36 5.84 13.12 -35.79
C GLY A 36 7.09 13.49 -36.59
N LYS A 37 7.58 12.58 -37.45
CA LYS A 37 8.73 12.85 -38.34
C LYS A 37 8.44 13.93 -39.38
N LEU A 38 7.23 13.96 -39.94
CA LEU A 38 6.81 14.98 -40.91
C LEU A 38 6.70 16.37 -40.27
N ILE A 39 6.14 16.45 -39.06
CA ILE A 39 6.03 17.71 -38.32
C ILE A 39 7.42 18.24 -37.94
N ALA A 40 8.31 17.38 -37.46
CA ALA A 40 9.69 17.76 -37.12
C ALA A 40 10.45 18.30 -38.35
N LYS A 41 10.26 17.67 -39.52
CA LYS A 41 10.82 18.15 -40.78
C LYS A 41 10.25 19.52 -41.17
N GLY A 42 8.93 19.70 -41.11
CA GLY A 42 8.28 20.97 -41.41
C GLY A 42 8.72 22.11 -40.48
N LEU A 43 8.91 21.84 -39.19
CA LEU A 43 9.44 22.82 -38.24
C LEU A 43 10.89 23.21 -38.54
N ASN A 44 11.72 22.27 -38.98
CA ASN A 44 13.10 22.54 -39.37
C ASN A 44 13.16 23.37 -40.67
N ASP A 45 12.29 23.06 -41.63
CA ASP A 45 12.19 23.80 -42.90
C ASP A 45 11.68 25.24 -42.65
N ILE A 46 10.76 25.44 -41.72
CA ILE A 46 10.29 26.77 -41.28
C ILE A 46 11.40 27.52 -40.53
N SER A 47 12.13 26.84 -39.65
CA SER A 47 13.27 27.40 -38.93
C SER A 47 14.35 27.91 -39.88
N GLN A 48 14.62 27.21 -40.98
CA GLN A 48 15.59 27.64 -41.98
C GLN A 48 15.02 28.71 -42.94
N GLY A 49 13.71 28.80 -43.08
CA GLY A 49 13.02 29.82 -43.89
C GLY A 49 12.90 31.20 -43.23
N ILE A 50 12.97 31.31 -41.90
CA ILE A 50 12.86 32.59 -41.16
C ILE A 50 14.26 33.23 -40.98
N GLY A 51 15.00 33.28 -42.08
CA GLY A 51 16.30 33.95 -42.20
C GLY A 51 16.21 35.38 -42.72
N HIS A 52 15.15 36.16 -42.44
CA HIS A 52 15.17 37.60 -42.70
C HIS A 52 14.16 38.40 -41.85
N LYS A 53 14.73 39.31 -41.03
CA LYS A 53 14.18 40.55 -40.46
C LYS A 53 12.70 40.54 -40.01
N CYS A 54 12.49 40.31 -38.72
CA CYS A 54 11.49 41.04 -37.94
C CYS A 54 12.13 41.53 -36.63
N GLU A 55 12.35 42.84 -36.53
CA GLU A 55 12.52 43.49 -35.22
C GLU A 55 11.20 43.37 -34.48
N VAL A 56 11.24 42.79 -33.27
CA VAL A 56 10.10 42.69 -32.37
C VAL A 56 10.19 43.85 -31.38
N PRO A 57 9.10 44.62 -31.12
CA PRO A 57 9.13 45.69 -30.13
C PRO A 57 9.28 45.11 -28.72
N GLU A 58 10.20 45.66 -27.95
CA GLU A 58 10.37 45.40 -26.51
C GLU A 58 9.10 45.79 -25.74
N SER A 59 8.30 44.80 -25.33
CA SER A 59 7.39 44.94 -24.18
C SER A 59 6.87 43.58 -23.72
N THR A 60 7.58 42.94 -22.78
CA THR A 60 7.09 42.19 -21.59
C THR A 60 8.15 41.20 -21.11
N THR A 61 9.27 41.73 -20.59
CA THR A 61 10.40 40.92 -20.10
C THR A 61 10.25 40.49 -18.63
N THR A 62 9.23 40.97 -17.91
CA THR A 62 9.05 40.70 -16.47
C THR A 62 8.28 39.41 -16.19
N GLY A 63 7.24 39.08 -16.96
CA GLY A 63 6.43 37.87 -16.73
C GLY A 63 7.12 36.56 -17.17
N ASN A 64 8.01 36.62 -18.16
CA ASN A 64 8.67 35.43 -18.70
C ASN A 64 9.82 34.95 -17.79
N LEU A 65 10.52 35.87 -17.11
CA LEU A 65 11.57 35.51 -16.15
C LEU A 65 10.98 34.86 -14.89
N ASP A 66 9.82 35.34 -14.43
CA ASP A 66 9.18 34.87 -13.21
C ASP A 66 8.69 33.42 -13.37
N ILE A 67 8.05 33.13 -14.51
CA ILE A 67 7.60 31.77 -14.86
C ILE A 67 8.80 30.82 -15.04
N GLN A 68 9.90 31.28 -15.63
CA GLN A 68 11.12 30.46 -15.75
C GLN A 68 11.78 30.20 -14.39
N HIS A 69 11.73 31.17 -13.48
CA HIS A 69 12.24 31.02 -12.13
C HIS A 69 11.38 30.06 -11.29
N GLU A 70 10.06 30.14 -11.40
CA GLU A 70 9.14 29.17 -10.79
C GLU A 70 9.35 27.75 -11.34
N LEU A 71 9.51 27.60 -12.66
CA LEU A 71 9.76 26.29 -13.28
C LEU A 71 11.08 25.67 -12.79
N LEU A 72 12.11 26.49 -12.58
CA LEU A 72 13.39 26.05 -12.01
C LEU A 72 13.26 25.63 -10.54
N ASN A 73 12.47 26.36 -9.75
CA ASN A 73 12.21 26.01 -8.36
C ASN A 73 11.40 24.72 -8.25
N LEU A 74 10.32 24.56 -9.02
CA LEU A 74 9.55 23.32 -9.08
C LEU A 74 10.39 22.13 -9.52
N LYS A 75 11.27 22.29 -10.51
CA LYS A 75 12.19 21.22 -10.92
C LYS A 75 13.12 20.80 -9.77
N ARG A 76 13.59 21.76 -8.97
CA ARG A 76 14.43 21.51 -7.80
C ARG A 76 13.66 20.76 -6.71
N GLU A 77 12.43 21.16 -6.43
CA GLU A 77 11.57 20.51 -5.45
C GLU A 77 11.21 19.08 -5.85
N VAL A 78 10.86 18.84 -7.12
CA VAL A 78 10.59 17.49 -7.63
C VAL A 78 11.83 16.61 -7.55
N LEU A 79 13.02 17.15 -7.85
CA LEU A 79 14.27 16.41 -7.70
C LEU A 79 14.57 16.08 -6.24
N GLN A 80 14.28 17.00 -5.33
CA GLN A 80 14.48 16.81 -3.89
C GLN A 80 13.51 15.79 -3.32
N VAL A 81 12.22 15.86 -3.68
CA VAL A 81 11.21 14.86 -3.31
C VAL A 81 11.56 13.50 -3.90
N LYS A 82 12.02 13.45 -5.15
CA LYS A 82 12.48 12.21 -5.78
C LYS A 82 13.70 11.63 -5.07
N GLN A 83 14.65 12.46 -4.65
CA GLN A 83 15.79 12.01 -3.86
C GLN A 83 15.39 11.56 -2.46
N GLN A 84 14.44 12.22 -1.81
CA GLN A 84 13.88 11.78 -0.53
C GLN A 84 13.16 10.44 -0.68
N LEU A 85 12.36 10.27 -1.74
CA LEU A 85 11.69 9.00 -2.03
C LEU A 85 12.72 7.89 -2.31
N LEU A 86 13.75 8.18 -3.12
CA LEU A 86 14.83 7.24 -3.41
C LEU A 86 15.66 6.93 -2.16
N ALA A 87 15.88 7.88 -1.25
CA ALA A 87 16.60 7.65 0.01
C ALA A 87 15.76 6.86 1.02
N CYS A 88 14.43 7.07 1.04
CA CYS A 88 13.50 6.22 1.78
C CYS A 88 13.45 4.79 1.20
N GLN A 89 13.52 4.65 -0.13
CA GLN A 89 13.55 3.37 -0.83
C GLN A 89 14.94 2.68 -0.81
N ALA A 90 16.03 3.44 -0.66
CA ALA A 90 17.39 2.89 -0.59
C ALA A 90 17.69 2.16 0.73
N ASN A 91 16.82 2.29 1.73
CA ASN A 91 16.79 1.43 2.91
C ASN A 91 16.04 0.09 2.68
N GLU A 92 15.56 -0.18 1.46
CA GLU A 92 14.82 -1.39 1.09
C GLU A 92 15.44 -2.09 -0.14
N VAL A 93 16.74 -2.34 -0.12
CA VAL A 93 17.32 -3.41 -0.96
C VAL A 93 17.93 -4.49 -0.05
N GLU A 94 17.15 -4.93 0.93
CA GLU A 94 17.25 -6.31 1.39
C GLU A 94 16.39 -7.17 0.47
N LYS A 95 16.86 -8.39 0.18
CA LYS A 95 16.15 -9.39 -0.63
C LYS A 95 14.66 -9.39 -0.21
N PRO A 96 13.69 -9.28 -1.14
CA PRO A 96 12.27 -9.02 -0.81
C PRO A 96 11.59 -10.09 0.06
N ASP A 97 12.33 -11.13 0.46
CA ASP A 97 11.83 -12.28 1.21
C ASP A 97 12.60 -12.55 2.52
N SER A 98 13.61 -11.76 2.91
CA SER A 98 14.47 -12.09 4.07
C SER A 98 13.95 -11.65 5.44
N LYS A 99 12.98 -10.72 5.51
CA LYS A 99 12.48 -10.24 6.80
C LYS A 99 11.63 -11.31 7.48
N PRO A 100 11.92 -11.69 8.74
CA PRO A 100 11.08 -12.65 9.47
C PRO A 100 9.70 -12.06 9.70
N VAL A 101 8.65 -12.86 9.51
CA VAL A 101 7.28 -12.46 9.87
C VAL A 101 7.07 -12.75 11.34
N ILE A 102 7.05 -11.69 12.14
CA ILE A 102 6.83 -11.73 13.60
C ILE A 102 5.94 -10.55 14.03
N PHE A 103 5.09 -10.79 15.01
CA PHE A 103 4.44 -9.74 15.79
C PHE A 103 4.28 -10.15 17.27
N ASN A 104 4.20 -9.16 18.14
CA ASN A 104 3.81 -9.33 19.54
C ASN A 104 3.02 -8.10 19.98
N ALA A 105 1.69 -8.23 20.01
CA ALA A 105 0.75 -7.19 20.39
C ALA A 105 0.30 -7.38 21.84
N TYR A 106 0.03 -6.27 22.53
CA TYR A 106 -0.41 -6.29 23.91
C TYR A 106 -1.41 -5.19 24.23
N THR A 107 -2.16 -5.39 25.30
CA THR A 107 -2.98 -4.34 25.90
C THR A 107 -2.92 -4.39 27.42
N SER A 108 -2.91 -3.21 28.03
CA SER A 108 -3.10 -2.98 29.45
C SER A 108 -4.56 -2.72 29.81
N LYS A 109 -5.46 -2.58 28.82
CA LYS A 109 -6.88 -2.32 29.06
C LYS A 109 -7.56 -3.53 29.69
N ARG A 110 -8.45 -3.26 30.64
CA ARG A 110 -9.39 -4.25 31.13
C ARG A 110 -10.40 -4.56 30.02
N LEU A 111 -10.58 -5.83 29.70
CA LEU A 111 -11.49 -6.28 28.64
C LEU A 111 -12.67 -7.00 29.28
N SER A 112 -13.87 -6.55 28.99
CA SER A 112 -15.11 -7.12 29.52
C SER A 112 -16.18 -6.96 28.46
N CYS A 113 -16.45 -8.03 27.73
CA CYS A 113 -17.40 -8.03 26.63
C CYS A 113 -17.96 -9.43 26.41
N HIS A 114 -18.99 -9.53 25.58
CA HIS A 114 -19.49 -10.78 25.06
C HIS A 114 -19.32 -10.77 23.54
N ASN A 115 -18.68 -11.81 23.01
CA ASN A 115 -18.42 -11.98 21.58
C ASN A 115 -17.74 -10.77 20.91
N CYS A 116 -16.69 -10.20 21.54
CA CYS A 116 -15.90 -9.13 20.91
C CYS A 116 -14.51 -9.59 20.49
N ILE A 117 -14.00 -9.03 19.40
CA ILE A 117 -12.60 -9.20 19.00
C ILE A 117 -11.72 -8.35 19.93
N ILE A 118 -10.63 -8.95 20.39
CA ILE A 118 -9.68 -8.28 21.28
C ILE A 118 -8.80 -7.33 20.45
N GLY A 119 -8.94 -6.04 20.69
CA GLY A 119 -8.02 -5.02 20.21
C GLY A 119 -6.81 -4.83 21.15
N TYR A 120 -5.74 -4.26 20.61
CA TYR A 120 -4.47 -4.05 21.29
C TYR A 120 -4.11 -2.55 21.34
N GLU A 121 -3.26 -2.17 22.29
CA GLU A 121 -2.80 -0.78 22.41
C GLU A 121 -1.50 -0.53 21.65
N ASN A 122 -0.61 -1.52 21.65
CA ASN A 122 0.72 -1.39 21.06
C ASN A 122 1.32 -2.76 20.74
N THR A 123 2.48 -2.75 20.10
CA THR A 123 3.30 -3.93 19.81
C THR A 123 4.71 -3.76 20.37
N HIS A 124 5.32 -4.84 20.84
CA HIS A 124 6.77 -4.88 21.05
C HIS A 124 7.51 -5.01 19.72
N VAL A 125 6.92 -5.72 18.76
CA VAL A 125 7.42 -5.88 17.40
C VAL A 125 6.24 -6.12 16.46
N ASP A 126 6.31 -5.55 15.27
CA ASP A 126 5.50 -5.94 14.12
C ASP A 126 6.35 -5.69 12.86
N SER A 127 6.88 -6.78 12.33
CA SER A 127 7.81 -6.75 11.21
C SER A 127 7.18 -6.29 9.89
N HIS A 128 5.89 -6.52 9.67
CA HIS A 128 5.22 -6.30 8.38
C HIS A 128 4.03 -5.35 8.49
N SER A 129 3.81 -4.73 9.65
CA SER A 129 2.56 -4.02 9.95
C SER A 129 1.33 -4.90 9.69
N ALA A 130 1.48 -6.20 9.95
CA ALA A 130 0.49 -7.22 9.64
C ALA A 130 -0.59 -7.31 10.73
N MET A 131 -0.33 -6.72 11.91
CA MET A 131 -1.28 -6.69 13.02
C MET A 131 -1.99 -5.33 13.09
N ASN A 132 -3.29 -5.31 12.79
CA ASN A 132 -4.12 -4.15 13.03
C ASN A 132 -4.54 -4.10 14.51
N LEU A 133 -3.95 -3.17 15.26
CA LEU A 133 -4.18 -3.05 16.70
C LEU A 133 -5.62 -2.66 17.06
N HIS A 134 -6.29 -1.89 16.22
CA HIS A 134 -7.66 -1.46 16.49
C HIS A 134 -8.66 -2.60 16.27
N THR A 135 -8.53 -3.34 15.17
CA THR A 135 -9.44 -4.44 14.84
C THR A 135 -9.03 -5.77 15.46
N GLY A 136 -7.80 -5.91 15.94
CA GLY A 136 -7.25 -7.15 16.50
C GLY A 136 -6.92 -8.21 15.44
N GLU A 137 -6.83 -7.80 14.17
CA GLU A 137 -6.65 -8.69 13.03
C GLU A 137 -5.19 -8.78 12.63
N PHE A 138 -4.65 -9.99 12.66
CA PHE A 138 -3.42 -10.32 11.97
C PHE A 138 -3.76 -10.81 10.56
N ILE A 139 -3.24 -10.13 9.53
CA ILE A 139 -3.39 -10.52 8.13
C ILE A 139 -2.09 -11.14 7.65
N SER A 140 -2.14 -12.40 7.23
CA SER A 140 -0.94 -13.14 6.86
C SER A 140 -0.23 -12.51 5.65
N PRO A 141 1.01 -12.01 5.79
CA PRO A 141 1.74 -11.39 4.69
C PRO A 141 2.43 -12.42 3.78
N LYS A 142 2.48 -13.70 4.17
CA LYS A 142 3.10 -14.80 3.41
C LYS A 142 2.33 -16.10 3.64
N SER A 143 2.34 -17.01 2.66
CA SER A 143 1.85 -18.37 2.89
C SER A 143 2.87 -19.18 3.69
N GLY A 144 2.40 -20.01 4.62
CA GLY A 144 3.26 -20.89 5.40
C GLY A 144 2.67 -21.34 6.74
N HIS A 145 3.49 -21.98 7.57
CA HIS A 145 3.13 -22.40 8.91
C HIS A 145 3.48 -21.34 9.94
N TYR A 146 2.47 -20.88 10.67
CA TYR A 146 2.59 -19.86 11.69
C TYR A 146 2.40 -20.46 13.07
N PHE A 147 3.26 -20.09 14.00
CA PHE A 147 3.05 -20.30 15.42
C PHE A 147 2.31 -19.09 16.01
N PHE A 148 1.28 -19.34 16.79
CA PHE A 148 0.50 -18.33 17.50
C PHE A 148 0.42 -18.69 18.97
N GLN A 149 0.46 -17.68 19.83
CA GLN A 149 0.32 -17.85 21.27
C GLN A 149 -0.41 -16.65 21.87
N PHE A 150 -1.43 -16.95 22.67
CA PHE A 150 -2.22 -15.96 23.38
C PHE A 150 -2.07 -16.15 24.89
N HIS A 151 -1.97 -15.04 25.61
CA HIS A 151 -2.02 -14.99 27.06
C HIS A 151 -2.95 -13.89 27.54
N ALA A 152 -3.65 -14.15 28.64
CA ALA A 152 -4.37 -13.13 29.39
C ALA A 152 -4.44 -13.49 30.87
N LEU A 153 -4.62 -12.49 31.72
CA LEU A 153 -4.99 -12.70 33.12
C LEU A 153 -6.50 -12.56 33.24
N VAL A 154 -7.18 -13.58 33.74
CA VAL A 154 -8.61 -13.53 34.05
C VAL A 154 -8.82 -12.69 35.31
N GLU A 155 -9.84 -11.82 35.28
CA GLU A 155 -10.20 -10.99 36.43
C GLU A 155 -10.70 -11.85 37.59
N SER A 156 -10.31 -11.47 38.81
CA SER A 156 -10.74 -12.13 40.04
C SER A 156 -12.26 -12.23 40.15
N GLY A 157 -12.77 -13.43 40.46
CA GLY A 157 -14.21 -13.67 40.61
C GLY A 157 -14.98 -13.67 39.28
N SER A 158 -14.28 -13.81 38.15
CA SER A 158 -14.87 -13.83 36.80
C SER A 158 -14.61 -15.16 36.11
N GLU A 159 -15.28 -15.38 34.98
CA GLU A 159 -14.85 -16.37 33.98
C GLU A 159 -14.23 -15.67 32.79
N ALA A 160 -13.56 -16.45 31.94
CA ALA A 160 -13.16 -16.03 30.61
C ALA A 160 -13.21 -17.22 29.66
N GLN A 161 -13.88 -17.04 28.52
CA GLN A 161 -13.81 -17.92 27.36
C GLN A 161 -13.19 -17.14 26.20
N VAL A 162 -12.03 -17.57 25.74
CA VAL A 162 -11.28 -16.92 24.66
C VAL A 162 -11.09 -17.90 23.52
N GLU A 163 -11.32 -17.44 22.31
CA GLU A 163 -11.25 -18.26 21.10
C GLU A 163 -10.25 -17.66 20.11
N LEU A 164 -9.36 -18.50 19.57
CA LEU A 164 -8.49 -18.12 18.46
C LEU A 164 -9.19 -18.54 17.16
N MET A 165 -9.33 -17.59 16.26
CA MET A 165 -10.08 -17.74 15.01
C MET A 165 -9.17 -17.60 13.80
N VAL A 166 -9.42 -18.40 12.77
CA VAL A 166 -8.81 -18.24 11.44
C VAL A 166 -9.94 -18.13 10.42
N ASN A 167 -9.98 -17.04 9.65
CA ASN A 167 -11.03 -16.77 8.66
C ASN A 167 -12.44 -16.99 9.22
N ASP A 168 -12.70 -16.40 10.39
CA ASP A 168 -13.96 -16.45 11.13
C ASP A 168 -14.41 -17.85 11.60
N LYS A 169 -13.51 -18.84 11.56
CA LYS A 169 -13.71 -20.18 12.15
C LYS A 169 -12.93 -20.31 13.44
N ASP A 170 -13.60 -20.79 14.49
CA ASP A 170 -12.98 -21.06 15.79
C ASP A 170 -12.06 -22.28 15.69
N ILE A 171 -10.77 -22.09 15.97
CA ILE A 171 -9.75 -23.14 15.91
C ILE A 171 -9.41 -23.65 17.30
N LEU A 172 -9.17 -22.74 18.25
CA LEU A 172 -8.88 -23.07 19.66
C LEU A 172 -9.83 -22.33 20.59
N CYS A 173 -10.10 -22.95 21.75
CA CYS A 173 -10.86 -22.34 22.83
C CYS A 173 -10.13 -22.54 24.16
N ILE A 174 -10.02 -21.45 24.93
CA ILE A 174 -9.44 -21.37 26.26
C ILE A 174 -10.57 -21.01 27.21
N TYR A 175 -10.76 -21.78 28.27
CA TYR A 175 -11.80 -21.53 29.27
C TYR A 175 -11.25 -21.59 30.69
N ASP A 176 -11.54 -20.56 31.48
CA ASP A 176 -11.33 -20.55 32.92
C ASP A 176 -12.56 -19.95 33.60
N ARG A 177 -12.96 -20.53 34.73
CA ARG A 177 -14.17 -20.11 35.45
C ARG A 177 -13.89 -20.01 36.94
N ASP A 178 -14.07 -18.82 37.49
CA ASP A 178 -13.95 -18.55 38.92
C ASP A 178 -15.14 -17.74 39.48
N ILE A 179 -16.36 -18.25 39.30
CA ILE A 179 -17.61 -17.58 39.73
C ILE A 179 -18.16 -18.14 41.06
N GLY A 180 -17.28 -18.69 41.92
CA GLY A 180 -17.66 -19.30 43.20
C GLY A 180 -17.41 -18.39 44.41
N SER A 181 -18.16 -18.58 45.50
CA SER A 181 -18.03 -17.76 46.72
C SER A 181 -16.70 -17.94 47.47
N GLY A 182 -15.91 -18.96 47.14
CA GLY A 182 -14.69 -19.34 47.86
C GLY A 182 -13.38 -19.07 47.14
N ASN A 183 -13.41 -18.74 45.85
CA ASN A 183 -12.21 -18.53 45.05
C ASN A 183 -12.36 -17.24 44.26
N ARG A 184 -11.43 -16.32 44.50
CA ARG A 184 -11.37 -14.98 43.91
C ARG A 184 -9.97 -14.77 43.35
N ARG A 185 -9.44 -15.80 42.70
CA ARG A 185 -8.06 -15.80 42.22
C ARG A 185 -7.99 -15.06 40.89
N TYR A 186 -6.81 -14.50 40.64
CA TYR A 186 -6.42 -14.20 39.26
C TYR A 186 -5.86 -15.47 38.63
N ALA A 187 -6.18 -15.72 37.36
CA ALA A 187 -5.73 -16.89 36.62
C ALA A 187 -5.06 -16.46 35.33
N MET A 188 -3.79 -16.81 35.14
CA MET A 188 -3.18 -16.68 33.81
C MET A 188 -3.72 -17.80 32.94
N ILE A 189 -4.31 -17.43 31.81
CA ILE A 189 -4.75 -18.34 30.77
C ILE A 189 -3.88 -18.16 29.54
N GLY A 190 -3.73 -19.22 28.76
CA GLY A 190 -3.04 -19.14 27.48
C GLY A 190 -2.99 -20.47 26.77
N GLN A 191 -2.88 -20.39 25.45
CA GLN A 191 -2.77 -21.54 24.57
C GLN A 191 -2.01 -21.13 23.31
N SER A 192 -1.40 -22.12 22.65
CA SER A 192 -0.68 -21.93 21.40
C SER A 192 -1.11 -22.91 20.34
N MET A 193 -0.89 -22.55 19.07
CA MET A 193 -1.09 -23.42 17.92
C MET A 193 -0.03 -23.19 16.86
N ILE A 194 0.20 -24.20 16.02
CA ILE A 194 0.80 -24.03 14.70
C ILE A 194 -0.30 -24.27 13.68
N HIS A 195 -0.51 -23.32 12.77
CA HIS A 195 -1.53 -23.39 11.73
C HIS A 195 -0.95 -22.97 10.38
N ARG A 196 -1.33 -23.64 9.30
CA ARG A 196 -0.99 -23.20 7.93
C ARG A 196 -1.90 -22.04 7.54
N LEU A 197 -1.33 -20.94 7.10
CA LEU A 197 -2.04 -19.79 6.55
C LEU A 197 -1.63 -19.59 5.11
N GLU A 198 -2.58 -19.16 4.29
CA GLU A 198 -2.30 -18.61 2.97
C GLU A 198 -2.15 -17.08 3.05
N LEU A 199 -1.53 -16.49 2.02
CA LEU A 199 -1.44 -15.03 1.89
C LEU A 199 -2.83 -14.39 2.01
N GLY A 200 -2.96 -13.46 2.95
CA GLY A 200 -4.21 -12.73 3.20
C GLY A 200 -5.18 -13.39 4.19
N ASP A 201 -4.89 -14.60 4.67
CA ASP A 201 -5.69 -15.21 5.74
C ASP A 201 -5.66 -14.35 7.01
N ILE A 202 -6.79 -14.30 7.72
CA ILE A 202 -6.96 -13.45 8.90
C ILE A 202 -7.01 -14.31 10.15
N VAL A 203 -6.18 -13.95 11.14
CA VAL A 203 -6.21 -14.52 12.49
C VAL A 203 -6.66 -13.48 13.49
N LYS A 204 -7.61 -13.88 14.35
CA LYS A 204 -8.23 -13.03 15.38
C LYS A 204 -8.28 -13.75 16.71
N VAL A 205 -8.34 -12.98 17.79
CA VAL A 205 -8.69 -13.50 19.12
C VAL A 205 -10.01 -12.90 19.56
N ARG A 206 -10.98 -13.75 19.88
CA ARG A 206 -12.30 -13.36 20.37
C ARG A 206 -12.41 -13.64 21.86
N LEU A 207 -12.85 -12.64 22.63
CA LEU A 207 -13.37 -12.85 23.97
C LEU A 207 -14.85 -13.23 23.82
N HIS A 208 -15.14 -14.53 23.86
CA HIS A 208 -16.49 -15.07 23.73
C HIS A 208 -17.35 -14.62 24.91
N SER A 209 -16.83 -14.77 26.13
CA SER A 209 -17.49 -14.30 27.34
C SER A 209 -16.46 -14.02 28.44
N GLY A 210 -16.86 -13.21 29.41
CA GLY A 210 -16.11 -13.04 30.64
C GLY A 210 -15.32 -11.73 30.74
N THR A 211 -14.30 -11.74 31.59
CA THR A 211 -13.48 -10.55 31.87
C THR A 211 -12.00 -10.91 31.95
N LEU A 212 -11.19 -10.19 31.17
CA LEU A 212 -9.74 -10.17 31.29
C LEU A 212 -9.31 -8.93 32.06
N LYS A 213 -8.41 -9.14 33.00
CA LYS A 213 -7.83 -8.08 33.81
C LYS A 213 -6.98 -7.14 32.95
N GLY A 214 -7.08 -5.87 33.29
CA GLY A 214 -6.12 -4.85 32.88
C GLY A 214 -5.79 -3.91 34.05
N GLY A 215 -5.08 -2.83 33.73
CA GLY A 215 -4.52 -1.88 34.67
C GLY A 215 -3.20 -2.36 35.28
N GLY A 216 -2.40 -1.40 35.77
CA GLY A 216 -1.05 -1.62 36.27
C GLY A 216 0.02 -1.20 35.26
N GLU A 217 1.29 -1.24 35.68
CA GLU A 217 2.43 -0.92 34.82
C GLU A 217 2.80 -2.06 33.86
N ALA A 218 2.41 -3.30 34.21
CA ALA A 218 2.66 -4.50 33.42
C ALA A 218 1.43 -4.91 32.60
N THR A 219 1.68 -5.45 31.40
CA THR A 219 0.63 -5.93 30.50
C THR A 219 0.37 -7.41 30.74
N PHE A 220 -0.90 -7.77 30.91
CA PHE A 220 -1.33 -9.14 31.17
C PHE A 220 -1.86 -9.85 29.93
N THR A 221 -2.37 -9.09 28.97
CA THR A 221 -2.97 -9.62 27.74
C THR A 221 -2.02 -9.38 26.58
N SER A 222 -1.60 -10.47 25.94
CA SER A 222 -0.73 -10.45 24.77
C SER A 222 -1.11 -11.50 23.74
N PHE A 223 -0.84 -11.17 22.48
CA PHE A 223 -0.99 -12.06 21.35
C PHE A 223 0.23 -11.92 20.46
N LEU A 224 0.91 -13.04 20.26
CA LEU A 224 2.10 -13.09 19.43
C LEU A 224 1.95 -14.14 18.34
N GLY A 225 2.66 -13.92 17.25
CA GLY A 225 2.76 -14.90 16.19
C GLY A 225 4.03 -14.74 15.38
N MET A 226 4.48 -15.85 14.81
CA MET A 226 5.66 -15.89 13.95
C MET A 226 5.52 -16.94 12.85
N LEU A 227 6.03 -16.64 11.66
CA LEU A 227 6.23 -17.62 10.60
C LEU A 227 7.36 -18.57 11.00
N VAL A 228 7.05 -19.86 11.06
CA VAL A 228 8.00 -20.92 11.40
C VAL A 228 8.59 -21.55 10.14
N ALA A 229 7.77 -21.72 9.11
CA ALA A 229 8.18 -22.25 7.81
C ALA A 229 7.36 -21.60 6.69
N ALA A 230 8.02 -20.97 5.72
CA ALA A 230 7.36 -20.49 4.52
C ALA A 230 6.81 -21.66 3.70
N ALA A 231 5.70 -21.45 2.99
CA ALA A 231 5.26 -22.42 1.99
C ALA A 231 6.30 -22.51 0.88
N GLU A 232 6.67 -23.74 0.48
CA GLU A 232 7.51 -23.93 -0.70
C GLU A 232 6.71 -23.51 -1.95
N ASN A 233 7.33 -22.70 -2.81
CA ASN A 233 6.77 -22.43 -4.11
C ASN A 233 6.97 -23.68 -4.97
N ASP A 234 5.93 -24.51 -5.11
CA ASP A 234 5.94 -25.71 -5.98
C ASP A 234 6.11 -25.39 -7.49
N ASN A 235 6.53 -24.17 -7.86
CA ASN A 235 6.64 -23.67 -9.23
C ASN A 235 8.04 -23.83 -9.87
N GLU A 236 8.89 -24.73 -9.36
CA GLU A 236 10.17 -25.09 -10.01
C GLU A 236 10.19 -26.48 -10.67
N MET A 237 9.03 -27.08 -10.93
CA MET A 237 8.93 -28.32 -11.73
C MET A 237 7.88 -28.24 -12.84
N LEU A 238 8.12 -27.42 -13.86
CA LEU A 238 7.63 -27.64 -15.24
C LEU A 238 8.65 -27.13 -16.26
#